data_AF-A0A968Z7V3-F1
#
_entry.id   AF-A0A968Z7V3-F1
#
_cell.length_a   1.000
_cell.length_b   1.000
_cell.length_c   1.000
_cell.angle_alpha   90.00
_cell.angle_beta   90.00
_cell.angle_gamma   90.00
#
_symmetry.space_group_name_H-M   'P 1'
#
loop_
_entity.id
_entity.type
_entity.pdbx_description
1 polymer ?
#
loop_
_entity_poly.entity_id
_entity_poly.type
_entity_poly.pdbx_seq_one_letter_code
_entity_poly.pdbx_strand_id
1 'polypeptide(L)' 'MKFFSWLPFFKKQSLPWWVVIQTAKPRCTYYFGPFESAKEAKHNQAGYVEDLVEEGAQEISVEIQQCQPQVLTIEEDE' A
#
# COMPACT_ATOMS: atom_id res chain seq x y z
N MET A 1 28.92 6.02 41.96
CA MET A 1 28.67 4.69 41.34
C MET A 1 27.40 4.77 40.51
N LYS A 2 27.50 4.40 39.23
CA LYS A 2 26.49 4.02 38.22
C LYS A 2 25.29 4.96 37.98
N PHE A 3 25.44 5.74 36.91
CA PHE A 3 24.36 6.39 36.16
C PHE A 3 23.40 5.33 35.61
N PHE A 4 22.13 5.35 36.03
CA PHE A 4 21.07 4.63 35.35
C PHE A 4 20.59 5.48 34.18
N SER A 5 21.07 5.15 32.98
CA SER A 5 20.51 5.70 31.75
C SER A 5 19.12 5.09 31.53
N TRP A 6 18.08 5.85 31.85
CA TRP A 6 16.72 5.58 31.39
C TRP A 6 16.60 6.12 29.96
N LEU A 7 16.92 5.28 28.98
CA LEU A 7 16.62 5.56 27.58
C LEU A 7 15.21 5.02 27.29
N PRO A 8 14.22 5.87 26.98
CA PRO A 8 12.96 5.37 26.42
C PRO A 8 13.26 4.62 25.12
N PHE A 9 12.77 3.39 25.03
CA PHE A 9 12.86 2.57 23.83
C PHE A 9 11.97 3.20 22.75
N PHE A 10 12.51 4.12 21.96
CA PHE A 10 11.80 4.63 20.78
C PHE A 10 11.75 3.50 19.74
N LYS A 11 10.58 2.86 19.60
CA LYS A 11 10.33 1.99 18.44
C LYS A 11 10.32 2.88 17.20
N LYS A 12 11.28 2.65 16.30
CA LYS A 12 11.23 3.22 14.95
C LYS A 12 9.95 2.70 14.29
N GLN A 13 8.98 3.57 14.05
CA GLN A 13 7.76 3.19 13.31
C GLN A 13 8.17 2.97 11.85
N SER A 14 8.15 1.72 11.40
CA SER A 14 8.23 1.39 9.98
C SER A 14 6.87 1.69 9.34
N LEU A 15 6.89 2.30 8.16
CA LEU A 15 5.68 2.45 7.36
C LEU A 15 5.14 1.06 6.98
N PRO A 16 3.81 0.86 7.00
CA PRO A 16 3.21 -0.39 6.56
C PRO A 16 3.41 -0.58 5.05
N TRP A 17 3.24 -1.82 4.59
CA TRP A 17 3.28 -2.17 3.17
C TRP A 17 1.91 -1.99 2.54
N TRP A 18 1.88 -1.55 1.28
CA TRP A 18 0.68 -1.35 0.49
C TRP A 18 0.86 -1.96 -0.90
N VAL A 19 -0.24 -2.44 -1.47
CA VAL A 19 -0.37 -2.70 -2.90
C VAL A 19 -0.93 -1.42 -3.53
N VAL A 20 -0.18 -0.84 -4.45
CA VAL A 20 -0.57 0.33 -5.22
C VAL A 20 -0.90 -0.13 -6.64
N ILE A 21 -2.14 0.05 -7.06
CA ILE A 21 -2.60 -0.34 -8.39
C ILE A 21 -2.94 0.91 -9.17
N GLN A 22 -2.40 1.05 -10.38
CA GLN A 22 -2.73 2.14 -11.29
C GLN A 22 -3.45 1.57 -12.50
N THR A 23 -4.49 2.24 -12.95
CA THR A 23 -5.28 1.88 -14.13
C THR A 23 -5.29 3.07 -15.09
N ALA A 24 -5.30 2.82 -16.40
CA ALA A 24 -5.38 3.92 -17.38
C ALA A 24 -6.83 4.25 -17.77
N LYS A 25 -7.75 3.28 -17.68
CA LYS A 25 -9.17 3.45 -17.99
C LYS A 25 -10.04 2.65 -17.02
N PRO A 26 -10.82 3.32 -16.14
CA PRO A 26 -10.67 4.74 -15.77
C PRO A 26 -9.25 5.03 -15.24
N ARG A 27 -8.82 6.30 -15.27
CA ARG A 27 -7.51 6.68 -14.73
C ARG A 27 -7.61 6.79 -13.21
N CYS A 28 -7.13 5.75 -12.52
CA CYS A 28 -7.23 5.66 -11.07
C CYS A 28 -5.93 5.15 -10.46
N THR A 29 -5.67 5.56 -9.21
CA THR A 29 -4.68 4.94 -8.33
C THR A 29 -5.38 4.41 -7.08
N TYR A 30 -5.23 3.12 -6.82
CA TYR A 30 -5.80 2.41 -5.67
C TYR A 30 -4.71 1.99 -4.70
N TYR A 31 -4.95 2.16 -3.39
CA TYR A 31 -4.07 1.72 -2.31
C TYR A 31 -4.75 0.68 -1.45
N PHE A 32 -4.28 -0.57 -1.49
CA PHE A 32 -4.77 -1.67 -0.66
C PHE A 32 -3.77 -2.02 0.44
N GLY A 33 -4.25 -2.14 1.67
CA GLY A 33 -3.43 -2.33 2.88
C GLY A 33 -4.12 -1.72 4.10
N PRO A 34 -3.37 -1.44 5.19
CA PRO A 34 -1.95 -1.72 5.39
C PRO A 34 -1.65 -3.22 5.60
N PHE A 35 -0.49 -3.67 5.13
CA PHE A 35 0.05 -5.01 5.37
C PHE A 35 1.28 -4.98 6.29
N GLU A 36 1.49 -6.05 7.05
CA GLU A 36 2.65 -6.20 7.94
C GLU A 36 3.93 -6.45 7.15
N SER A 37 3.83 -7.03 5.95
CA SER A 37 4.99 -7.35 5.10
C SER A 37 4.71 -7.25 3.61
N ALA A 38 5.76 -7.03 2.82
CA ALA A 38 5.70 -7.10 1.36
C ALA A 38 5.18 -8.45 0.84
N LYS A 39 5.47 -9.54 1.57
CA LYS A 39 5.03 -10.90 1.21
C LYS A 39 3.51 -11.04 1.36
N GLU A 40 2.95 -10.48 2.43
CA GLU A 40 1.51 -10.45 2.67
C GLU A 40 0.79 -9.60 1.61
N ALA A 41 1.33 -8.40 1.31
CA ALA A 41 0.83 -7.57 0.22
C ALA A 41 0.83 -8.34 -1.13
N LYS A 42 1.93 -9.02 -1.43
CA LYS A 42 2.07 -9.85 -2.65
C LYS A 42 1.12 -11.04 -2.71
N HIS A 43 0.78 -11.62 -1.55
CA HIS A 43 -0.17 -12.72 -1.49
C HIS A 43 -1.60 -12.25 -1.80
N ASN A 44 -1.97 -11.05 -1.36
CA ASN A 44 -3.32 -10.51 -1.54
C ASN A 44 -3.52 -9.78 -2.88
N GLN A 45 -2.46 -9.27 -3.52
CA GLN A 45 -2.57 -8.40 -4.71
C GLN A 45 -3.40 -8.99 -5.86
N ALA A 46 -3.42 -10.32 -6.03
CA ALA A 46 -4.08 -10.96 -7.16
C ALA A 46 -5.60 -10.76 -7.12
N GLY A 47 -6.22 -10.81 -5.92
CA GLY A 47 -7.66 -10.59 -5.78
C GLY A 47 -8.08 -9.18 -6.18
N TYR A 48 -7.31 -8.16 -5.75
CA TYR A 48 -7.60 -6.77 -6.13
C TYR A 48 -7.49 -6.53 -7.64
N VAL A 49 -6.51 -7.17 -8.30
CA VAL A 49 -6.38 -7.07 -9.75
C VAL A 49 -7.54 -7.77 -10.45
N GLU A 50 -7.94 -8.95 -9.98
CA GLU A 50 -9.08 -9.69 -10.52
C GLU A 50 -10.37 -8.86 -10.45
N ASP A 51 -10.68 -8.31 -9.27
CA ASP A 51 -11.84 -7.45 -9.05
C ASP A 51 -11.84 -6.25 -10.03
N LEU A 52 -10.71 -5.53 -10.14
CA LEU A 52 -10.59 -4.38 -11.03
C LEU A 52 -10.73 -4.75 -12.51
N VAL A 53 -10.21 -5.91 -12.92
CA VAL A 53 -10.40 -6.41 -14.29
C VAL A 53 -11.86 -6.76 -14.56
N GLU A 54 -12.56 -7.38 -13.61
CA GLU A 54 -13.99 -7.69 -13.72
C GLU A 54 -14.85 -6.42 -13.79
N GLU A 55 -14.44 -5.36 -13.09
CA GLU A 55 -15.04 -4.02 -13.16
C GLU A 55 -14.72 -3.27 -14.47
N GLY A 56 -13.87 -3.83 -15.32
CA GLY A 56 -13.54 -3.30 -16.64
C GLY A 56 -12.35 -2.33 -16.67
N ALA A 57 -11.55 -2.28 -15.60
CA ALA A 57 -10.33 -1.49 -15.58
C ALA A 57 -9.29 -2.02 -16.59
N GLN A 58 -8.57 -1.10 -17.24
CA GLN A 58 -7.61 -1.44 -18.30
C GLN A 58 -6.22 -0.88 -18.00
N GLU A 59 -5.22 -1.52 -18.61
CA GLU A 59 -3.80 -1.12 -18.53
C GLU A 59 -3.32 -1.03 -17.08
N ILE A 60 -3.55 -2.11 -16.33
CA ILE A 60 -3.29 -2.20 -14.90
C ILE A 60 -1.78 -2.36 -14.62
N SER A 61 -1.23 -1.53 -13.74
CA SER A 61 0.10 -1.69 -13.15
C SER A 61 -0.01 -1.91 -11.64
N VAL A 62 0.92 -2.69 -11.07
CA VAL A 62 0.92 -3.03 -9.63
C VAL A 62 2.31 -2.80 -9.05
N GLU A 63 2.36 -2.09 -7.93
CA GLU A 63 3.57 -1.87 -7.14
C GLU A 63 3.31 -2.23 -5.67
N ILE A 64 4.31 -2.81 -5.01
CA ILE A 64 4.30 -3.04 -3.56
C ILE A 64 5.34 -2.12 -2.92
N GLN A 65 4.89 -1.19 -2.09
CA GLN A 65 5.77 -0.20 -1.45
C GLN A 65 5.37 0.09 0.00
N GLN A 66 6.30 0.65 0.78
CA GLN A 66 6.00 1.16 2.10
C GLN A 66 5.59 2.63 2.01
N CYS A 67 4.35 2.94 2.36
CA CYS A 67 3.81 4.29 2.27
C CYS A 67 2.69 4.53 3.30
N GLN A 68 2.14 5.74 3.31
CA GLN A 68 1.00 6.13 4.14
C GLN A 68 0.04 6.99 3.30
N PRO A 69 -0.80 6.36 2.47
CA PRO A 69 -1.75 7.09 1.64
C PRO A 69 -2.70 7.91 2.52
N GLN A 70 -2.98 9.14 2.10
CA GLN A 70 -4.01 9.98 2.74
C GLN A 70 -5.40 9.68 2.16
N VAL A 71 -5.44 9.18 0.93
CA VAL A 71 -6.64 8.81 0.19
C VAL A 71 -6.39 7.44 -0.46
N LEU A 72 -7.36 6.52 -0.36
CA LEU A 72 -7.19 5.14 -0.82
C LEU A 72 -7.52 4.95 -2.30
N THR A 73 -8.34 5.83 -2.87
CA THR A 73 -8.69 5.84 -4.29
C THR A 73 -8.56 7.26 -4.80
N ILE A 74 -7.68 7.47 -5.78
CA ILE A 74 -7.49 8.74 -6.45
C ILE A 74 -7.96 8.54 -7.88
N GLU A 75 -9.06 9.21 -8.23
CA GLU A 75 -9.59 9.24 -9.59
C GLU A 75 -9.09 10.52 -10.25
N GLU A 76 -8.59 10.41 -11.48
CA GLU A 76 -8.16 11.54 -12.28
C GLU A 76 -9.15 11.73 -13.44
N ASP A 77 -9.68 12.94 -13.57
CA ASP A 77 -10.45 13.33 -14.75
C ASP A 77 -9.52 13.31 -15.98
N GLU A 78 -10.05 12.86 -17.13
CA GLU A 78 -9.28 12.56 -18.36
C GLU A 78 -8.41 13.71 -18.87
#